data_AF-K0F9J7-F1
#
_entry.id   AF-K0F9J7-F1
#
_cell.length_a   1.000
_cell.length_b   1.000
_cell.length_c   1.000
_cell.angle_alpha   90.00
_cell.angle_beta   90.00
_cell.angle_gamma   90.00
#
_symmetry.space_group_name_H-M   'P 1'
#
loop_
_entity.id
_entity.type
_entity.pdbx_description
1 polymer ?
#
loop_
_entity_poly.entity_id
_entity_poly.type
_entity_poly.pdbx_seq_one_letter_code
_entity_poly.pdbx_strand_id
1 'polypeptide(L)'
;MRISLIAAALIALPVLAACGSDKAAAAPAVTQADLAKSLQDKGLKNQELAECAAKLFVEQGISQDGLRVMVSDEYDTKAADQQTLGMSKEDAEKARTASTRIATECMATPR
;
A
#
# COMPACT_ATOMS: atom_id res chain seq x y z
N MET A 1 -7.77 34.06 24.53
CA MET A 1 -7.92 33.88 23.06
C MET A 1 -7.56 32.42 22.75
N ARG A 2 -8.55 31.56 22.49
CA ARG A 2 -8.32 30.12 22.19
C ARG A 2 -8.61 29.91 20.71
N ILE A 3 -7.56 29.67 19.93
CA ILE A 3 -7.59 29.61 18.47
C ILE A 3 -7.65 28.14 18.02
N SER A 4 -8.70 27.85 17.25
CA SER A 4 -8.85 26.91 16.14
C SER A 4 -7.92 25.69 16.04
N LEU A 5 -8.46 24.50 16.29
CA LEU A 5 -8.17 23.22 15.60
C LEU A 5 -9.48 22.41 15.76
N ILE A 6 -10.19 21.99 14.72
CA ILE A 6 -9.96 20.73 14.00
C ILE A 6 -10.81 20.82 12.73
N ALA A 7 -10.14 20.82 11.57
CA ALA A 7 -10.77 20.60 10.28
C ALA A 7 -11.14 19.12 10.17
N ALA A 8 -12.41 18.80 10.44
CA ALA A 8 -12.96 17.47 10.21
C ALA A 8 -13.11 17.23 8.70
N ALA A 9 -12.04 16.73 8.08
CA ALA A 9 -12.03 16.21 6.73
C ALA A 9 -12.77 14.86 6.67
N LEU A 10 -14.11 14.90 6.59
CA LEU A 10 -14.96 13.74 6.31
C LEU A 10 -16.13 14.17 5.43
N ILE A 11 -15.84 14.56 4.19
CA ILE A 11 -16.87 14.65 3.15
C ILE A 11 -16.80 13.35 2.37
N ALA A 12 -17.76 12.50 2.69
CA ALA A 12 -17.99 11.22 2.04
C ALA A 12 -18.15 11.37 0.52
N LEU A 13 -17.48 10.45 -0.18
CA LEU A 13 -17.70 9.96 -1.54
C LEU A 13 -18.91 10.53 -2.31
N PRO A 14 -18.69 11.34 -3.35
CA PRO A 14 -19.52 11.32 -4.54
C PRO A 14 -19.01 10.17 -5.44
N VAL A 15 -19.55 8.98 -5.22
CA VAL A 15 -19.51 7.93 -6.25
C VAL A 15 -20.54 8.31 -7.32
N LEU A 16 -20.15 8.15 -8.59
CA LEU A 16 -21.04 8.01 -9.75
C LEU A 16 -21.62 9.29 -10.38
N ALA A 17 -20.84 9.93 -11.26
CA ALA A 17 -21.38 10.55 -12.49
C ALA A 17 -20.31 10.66 -13.59
N ALA A 18 -20.45 9.80 -14.61
CA ALA A 18 -20.00 9.98 -16.01
C ALA A 18 -18.53 10.43 -16.25
N CYS A 19 -17.62 9.54 -16.66
CA CYS A 19 -17.54 8.97 -18.00
C CYS A 19 -17.61 10.04 -19.10
N GLY A 20 -16.47 10.68 -19.39
CA GLY A 20 -16.32 11.64 -20.47
C GLY A 20 -14.86 11.80 -20.88
N SER A 21 -14.56 11.30 -22.07
CA SER A 21 -13.50 11.76 -22.98
C SER A 21 -12.05 11.34 -22.67
N ASP A 22 -11.63 10.30 -23.39
CA ASP A 22 -10.35 10.23 -24.09
C ASP A 22 -9.11 10.74 -23.35
N LYS A 23 -8.79 10.14 -22.21
CA LYS A 23 -7.41 10.03 -21.75
C LYS A 23 -7.22 8.62 -21.26
N ALA A 24 -6.36 7.87 -21.96
CA ALA A 24 -5.90 6.54 -21.60
C ALA A 24 -5.92 6.40 -20.07
N ALA A 25 -6.96 5.72 -19.56
CA ALA A 25 -7.34 5.80 -18.16
C ALA A 25 -6.16 5.28 -17.36
N ALA A 26 -5.40 6.20 -16.75
CA ALA A 26 -4.32 5.83 -15.86
C ALA A 26 -4.97 4.95 -14.80
N ALA A 27 -4.55 3.67 -14.77
CA ALA A 27 -5.15 2.70 -13.88
C ALA A 27 -5.10 3.24 -12.44
N PRO A 28 -6.16 3.03 -11.64
CA PRO A 28 -6.32 3.69 -10.36
C PRO A 28 -5.08 3.52 -9.48
N ALA A 29 -4.71 4.60 -8.79
CA ALA A 29 -3.57 4.61 -7.90
C ALA A 29 -3.83 3.65 -6.74
N VAL A 30 -2.85 2.79 -6.45
CA VAL A 30 -2.85 1.91 -5.30
C VAL A 30 -2.60 2.74 -4.06
N THR A 31 -3.51 2.63 -3.10
CA THR A 31 -3.43 3.33 -1.81
C THR A 31 -2.89 2.41 -0.73
N GLN A 32 -2.48 3.01 0.40
CA GLN A 32 -2.13 2.25 1.60
C GLN A 32 -3.26 1.31 2.05
N ALA A 33 -4.52 1.73 1.90
CA ALA A 33 -5.68 0.92 2.28
C ALA A 33 -5.81 -0.32 1.39
N ASP A 34 -5.55 -0.17 0.07
CA ASP A 34 -5.55 -1.29 -0.87
C ASP A 34 -4.43 -2.29 -0.56
N LEU A 35 -3.25 -1.79 -0.17
CA LEU A 35 -2.13 -2.62 0.30
C LEU A 35 -2.47 -3.38 1.57
N ALA A 36 -2.99 -2.70 2.59
CA ALA A 36 -3.36 -3.33 3.84
C ALA A 36 -4.42 -4.42 3.60
N LYS A 37 -5.43 -4.11 2.79
CA LYS A 37 -6.46 -5.07 2.39
C LYS A 37 -5.87 -6.28 1.66
N SER A 38 -5.01 -6.06 0.67
CA SER A 38 -4.36 -7.16 -0.06
C SER A 38 -3.53 -8.04 0.88
N LEU A 39 -2.77 -7.46 1.82
CA LEU A 39 -2.02 -8.21 2.82
C LEU A 39 -2.93 -9.07 3.70
N GLN A 40 -4.10 -8.54 4.12
CA GLN A 40 -5.09 -9.31 4.87
C GLN A 40 -5.67 -10.47 4.06
N ASP A 41 -6.01 -10.21 2.80
CA ASP A 41 -6.56 -11.18 1.86
C ASP A 41 -5.52 -12.30 1.60
N LYS A 42 -4.22 -11.96 1.54
CA LYS A 42 -3.07 -12.88 1.46
C LYS A 42 -2.77 -13.66 2.74
N GLY A 43 -3.45 -13.37 3.85
CA GLY A 43 -3.38 -14.16 5.09
C GLY A 43 -2.89 -13.40 6.32
N LEU A 44 -2.54 -12.12 6.21
CA LEU A 44 -2.16 -11.30 7.36
C LEU A 44 -3.40 -10.88 8.16
N LYS A 45 -3.93 -11.80 8.98
CA LYS A 45 -5.23 -11.63 9.66
C LYS A 45 -5.31 -10.46 10.63
N ASN A 46 -4.17 -9.96 11.10
CA ASN A 46 -4.17 -8.82 11.99
C ASN A 46 -4.23 -7.51 11.18
N GLN A 47 -5.32 -6.76 11.35
CA GLN A 47 -5.55 -5.50 10.66
C GLN A 47 -4.46 -4.47 10.95
N GLU A 48 -4.10 -4.25 12.21
CA GLU A 48 -3.06 -3.29 12.57
C GLU A 48 -1.69 -3.70 11.98
N LEU A 49 -1.41 -5.00 11.88
CA LEU A 49 -0.19 -5.49 11.22
C LEU A 49 -0.20 -5.14 9.74
N ALA A 50 -1.32 -5.39 9.07
CA ALA A 50 -1.49 -5.13 7.66
C ALA A 50 -1.42 -3.63 7.35
N GLU A 51 -2.04 -2.80 8.19
CA GLU A 51 -1.98 -1.34 8.07
C GLU A 51 -0.57 -0.80 8.33
N CYS A 52 0.13 -1.31 9.35
CA CYS A 52 1.51 -0.94 9.64
C CYS A 52 2.45 -1.35 8.49
N ALA A 53 2.27 -2.57 7.95
CA ALA A 53 3.03 -3.03 6.81
C ALA A 53 2.80 -2.20 5.56
N ALA A 54 1.54 -1.96 5.21
CA ALA A 54 1.17 -1.10 4.09
C ALA A 54 1.74 0.31 4.24
N LYS A 55 1.71 0.88 5.46
CA LYS A 55 2.28 2.19 5.75
C LYS A 55 3.76 2.23 5.39
N LEU A 56 4.53 1.24 5.86
CA LEU A 56 5.96 1.19 5.61
C LEU A 56 6.29 1.03 4.12
N PHE A 57 5.51 0.28 3.36
CA PHE A 57 5.70 0.17 1.91
C PHE A 57 5.48 1.50 1.18
N VAL A 58 4.45 2.25 1.57
CA VAL A 58 4.17 3.58 0.99
C VAL A 58 5.22 4.60 1.43
N GLU A 59 5.59 4.62 2.71
CA GLU A 59 6.64 5.51 3.25
C GLU A 59 8.01 5.25 2.63
N GLN A 60 8.31 4.01 2.27
CA GLN A 60 9.56 3.66 1.60
C GLN A 60 9.63 4.18 0.15
N GLY A 61 8.52 4.69 -0.40
CA GLY A 61 8.48 5.32 -1.71
C GLY A 61 8.54 4.33 -2.86
N ILE A 62 7.89 3.17 -2.71
CA ILE A 62 7.69 2.22 -3.82
C ILE A 62 6.81 2.88 -4.89
N SER A 63 7.16 2.66 -6.16
CA SER A 63 6.41 3.19 -7.30
C SER A 63 4.98 2.64 -7.35
N GLN A 64 4.07 3.35 -8.02
CA GLN A 64 2.69 2.88 -8.22
C GLN A 64 2.61 1.52 -8.93
N ASP A 65 3.53 1.25 -9.86
CA ASP A 65 3.62 -0.04 -10.53
C ASP A 65 4.11 -1.14 -9.57
N GLY A 66 5.09 -0.85 -8.72
CA GLY A 66 5.55 -1.76 -7.68
C GLY A 66 4.45 -2.07 -6.66
N LEU A 67 3.74 -1.06 -6.17
CA LEU A 67 2.60 -1.25 -5.27
C LEU A 67 1.49 -2.06 -5.94
N ARG A 68 1.26 -1.88 -7.25
CA ARG A 68 0.31 -2.68 -8.02
C ARG A 68 0.69 -4.14 -8.10
N VAL A 69 1.98 -4.44 -8.28
CA VAL A 69 2.47 -5.82 -8.19
C VAL A 69 2.19 -6.35 -6.79
N MET A 70 2.54 -5.61 -5.73
CA MET A 70 2.36 -6.07 -4.35
C MET A 70 0.91 -6.40 -3.98
N VAL A 71 -0.07 -5.64 -4.49
CA VAL A 71 -1.48 -5.91 -4.22
C VAL A 71 -2.06 -7.04 -5.09
N SER A 72 -1.36 -7.41 -6.17
CA SER A 72 -1.79 -8.47 -7.06
C SER A 72 -1.44 -9.85 -6.50
N ASP A 73 -2.20 -10.86 -6.94
CA ASP A 73 -1.91 -12.27 -6.63
C ASP A 73 -0.59 -12.73 -7.27
N GLU A 74 -0.12 -12.02 -8.31
CA GLU A 74 1.15 -12.33 -8.95
C GLU A 74 2.33 -12.11 -8.02
N TYR A 75 2.24 -11.20 -7.04
CA TYR A 75 3.35 -10.98 -6.09
C TYR A 75 3.70 -12.25 -5.33
N ASP A 76 2.73 -13.05 -4.90
CA ASP A 76 3.05 -14.27 -4.12
C ASP A 76 3.70 -15.33 -5.00
N THR A 77 3.33 -15.36 -6.29
CA THR A 77 3.90 -16.28 -7.28
C THR A 77 5.28 -15.82 -7.77
N LYS A 78 5.45 -14.51 -8.00
CA LYS A 78 6.67 -13.87 -8.53
C LYS A 78 7.65 -13.47 -7.43
N ALA A 79 7.26 -13.42 -6.16
CA ALA A 79 8.18 -13.22 -5.04
C ALA A 79 9.25 -14.32 -4.97
N ALA A 80 9.03 -15.45 -5.64
CA ALA A 80 10.06 -16.47 -5.90
C ALA A 80 11.26 -15.91 -6.67
N ASP A 81 11.09 -14.87 -7.50
CA ASP A 81 12.18 -14.04 -7.99
C ASP A 81 12.69 -13.18 -6.82
N GLN A 82 13.59 -13.78 -6.05
CA GLN A 82 14.26 -13.16 -4.92
C GLN A 82 14.99 -11.86 -5.30
N GLN A 83 15.32 -11.62 -6.58
CA GLN A 83 16.04 -10.42 -7.02
C GLN A 83 15.13 -9.24 -7.37
N THR A 84 13.96 -9.49 -7.93
CA THR A 84 13.08 -8.41 -8.39
C THR A 84 11.73 -8.39 -7.70
N LEU A 85 11.31 -9.47 -7.05
CA LEU A 85 9.96 -9.63 -6.48
C LEU A 85 8.84 -9.36 -7.50
N GLY A 86 9.13 -9.51 -8.80
CA GLY A 86 8.21 -9.18 -9.89
C GLY A 86 8.06 -7.68 -10.18
N MET A 87 8.88 -6.82 -9.59
CA MET A 87 8.86 -5.35 -9.78
C MET A 87 10.24 -4.84 -10.25
N SER A 88 10.41 -3.51 -10.33
CA SER A 88 11.71 -2.92 -10.67
C SER A 88 12.77 -3.23 -9.60
N LYS A 89 14.07 -3.20 -9.94
CA LYS A 89 15.14 -3.43 -8.94
C LYS A 89 15.08 -2.44 -7.78
N GLU A 90 14.79 -1.18 -8.08
CA GLU A 90 14.66 -0.12 -7.09
C GLU A 90 13.47 -0.37 -6.16
N ASP A 91 12.32 -0.73 -6.73
CA ASP A 91 11.14 -1.07 -5.93
C ASP A 91 11.34 -2.34 -5.10
N ALA A 92 12.05 -3.33 -5.63
CA ALA A 92 12.39 -4.55 -4.90
C ALA A 92 13.28 -4.26 -3.69
N GLU A 93 14.28 -3.39 -3.84
CA GLU A 93 15.15 -2.96 -2.75
C GLU A 93 14.37 -2.20 -1.67
N LYS A 94 13.51 -1.27 -2.08
CA LYS A 94 12.58 -0.57 -1.18
C LYS A 94 11.66 -1.56 -0.47
N ALA A 95 11.02 -2.47 -1.19
CA ALA A 95 10.15 -3.49 -0.63
C ALA A 95 10.88 -4.37 0.39
N ARG A 96 12.12 -4.79 0.14
CA ARG A 96 12.92 -5.54 1.11
C ARG A 96 13.26 -4.71 2.35
N THR A 97 13.62 -3.45 2.15
CA THR A 97 13.94 -2.54 3.27
C THR A 97 12.70 -2.31 4.13
N ALA A 98 11.56 -2.02 3.51
CA ALA A 98 10.27 -1.92 4.19
C ALA A 98 9.92 -3.23 4.90
N SER A 99 10.07 -4.39 4.26
CA SER A 99 9.81 -5.70 4.89
C SER A 99 10.66 -5.96 6.12
N THR A 100 11.93 -5.54 6.09
CA THR A 100 12.83 -5.63 7.26
C THR A 100 12.34 -4.73 8.38
N ARG A 101 11.94 -3.49 8.05
CA ARG A 101 11.34 -2.55 9.00
C ARG A 101 10.01 -3.06 9.55
N ILE A 102 9.19 -3.75 8.76
CA ILE A 102 7.93 -4.36 9.20
C ILE A 102 8.20 -5.39 10.29
N ALA A 103 9.21 -6.24 10.08
CA ALA A 103 9.60 -7.24 11.07
C ALA A 103 10.06 -6.59 12.40
N THR A 104 10.74 -5.44 12.35
CA THR A 104 11.24 -4.77 13.56
C THR A 104 10.27 -3.79 14.19
N GLU A 105 9.45 -3.08 13.42
CA GLU A 105 8.57 -2.00 13.88
C GLU A 105 7.14 -2.51 14.10
N CYS A 106 6.61 -3.31 13.17
CA CYS A 106 5.23 -3.78 13.25
C CYS A 106 5.06 -5.03 14.13
N MET A 107 6.08 -5.88 14.26
CA MET A 107 6.02 -7.05 15.15
C MET A 107 6.48 -6.75 16.58
N ALA A 108 7.31 -5.72 16.80
CA ALA A 108 7.75 -5.33 18.14
C ALA A 108 6.73 -4.49 18.91
N THR A 109 5.70 -3.97 18.22
CA THR A 109 4.61 -3.25 18.88
C THR A 109 3.80 -4.26 19.71
N PRO A 110 3.73 -4.13 21.05
CA PRO A 110 2.88 -4.98 21.87
C PRO A 110 1.44 -4.74 21.42
N ARG A 111 0.76 -5.80 21.00
CA ARG A 111 -0.70 -5.80 20.85
C ARG A 111 -1.34 -6.28 22.14
#